data_AF-A0A416S373-F1
#
_entry.id   AF-A0A416S373-F1
#
_cell.length_a   1.000
_cell.length_b   1.000
_cell.length_c   1.000
_cell.angle_alpha   90.00
_cell.angle_beta   90.00
_cell.angle_gamma   90.00
#
_symmetry.space_group_name_H-M   'P 1'
#
loop_
_entity.id
_entity.type
_entity.pdbx_description
1 polymer ?
#
loop_
_entity_poly.entity_id
_entity_poly.type
_entity_poly.pdbx_seq_one_letter_code
_entity_poly.pdbx_strand_id
1 'polypeptide(L)'
;MNLFDKVKCKGFYKKFNDGKWLRLDRKTLTADAMDNNLVSMGNDGTVEKDVEYIEKTYFKHVDKNFIGVIVGYRDVIVKGCLDAEYQEECDVGVGVIPEAFYVSKRAKETVKCAVVYYANNMKHYVPLEDILEVIL
;
A
#
# COMPACT_ATOMS: atom_id res chain seq x y z
N MET A 1 -19.23 10.98 -15.52
CA MET A 1 -18.89 11.75 -14.32
C MET A 1 -17.77 12.69 -14.71
N ASN A 2 -17.98 13.97 -14.47
CA ASN A 2 -17.06 15.05 -14.79
C ASN A 2 -16.43 15.58 -13.51
N LEU A 3 -15.39 16.39 -13.68
CA LEU A 3 -14.89 17.20 -12.58
C LEU A 3 -15.98 18.15 -12.11
N PHE A 4 -16.03 18.38 -10.80
CA PHE A 4 -16.96 19.24 -10.09
C PHE A 4 -18.42 18.77 -10.04
N ASP A 5 -18.71 17.56 -10.54
CA ASP A 5 -20.00 16.92 -10.32
C ASP A 5 -20.20 16.64 -8.81
N LYS A 6 -21.37 17.00 -8.29
CA LYS A 6 -21.81 16.59 -6.95
C LYS A 6 -22.32 15.15 -7.04
N VAL A 7 -21.89 14.29 -6.13
CA VAL A 7 -22.16 12.85 -6.20
C VAL A 7 -22.55 12.27 -4.85
N LYS A 8 -23.40 11.24 -4.89
CA LYS A 8 -23.69 10.37 -3.75
C LYS A 8 -22.85 9.11 -3.86
N CYS A 9 -22.16 8.75 -2.79
CA CYS A 9 -21.23 7.62 -2.76
C CYS A 9 -21.67 6.62 -1.67
N LYS A 10 -21.38 5.33 -1.86
CA LYS A 10 -21.64 4.24 -0.88
C LYS A 10 -20.40 3.74 -0.13
N GLY A 11 -19.20 4.11 -0.57
CA GLY A 11 -17.97 3.66 0.07
C GLY A 11 -16.76 4.46 -0.39
N PHE A 12 -15.62 4.22 0.26
CA PHE A 12 -14.35 4.82 -0.10
C PHE A 12 -13.15 4.04 0.44
N TYR A 13 -11.98 4.27 -0.13
CA TYR A 13 -10.70 3.82 0.40
C TYR A 13 -10.09 4.82 1.37
N LYS A 14 -9.74 4.32 2.57
CA LYS A 14 -8.97 5.04 3.58
C LYS A 14 -7.57 4.45 3.69
N LYS A 15 -6.56 5.30 3.90
CA LYS A 15 -5.21 4.84 4.22
C LYS A 15 -5.27 3.88 5.42
N PHE A 16 -4.60 2.75 5.28
CA PHE A 16 -4.52 1.71 6.29
C PHE A 16 -3.05 1.45 6.61
N ASN A 17 -2.71 1.40 7.89
CA ASN A 17 -1.42 0.91 8.34
C ASN A 17 -1.61 -0.52 8.79
N ASP A 18 -1.23 -1.46 7.93
CA ASP A 18 -1.35 -2.89 8.18
C ASP A 18 -0.27 -3.45 9.11
N GLY A 19 0.71 -2.64 9.54
CA GLY A 19 1.76 -3.04 10.48
C GLY A 19 2.89 -3.87 9.87
N LYS A 20 2.84 -4.21 8.58
CA LYS A 20 3.80 -5.11 7.92
C LYS A 20 5.01 -4.37 7.36
N TRP A 21 6.21 -4.95 7.42
CA TRP A 21 7.43 -4.35 6.86
C TRP A 21 8.52 -5.40 6.69
N LEU A 22 9.62 -5.04 6.00
CA LEU A 22 10.81 -5.88 5.89
C LEU A 22 11.93 -5.34 6.76
N ARG A 23 12.51 -6.18 7.61
CA ARG A 23 13.75 -5.91 8.32
C ARG A 23 14.91 -6.42 7.49
N LEU A 24 15.77 -5.51 7.03
CA LEU A 24 16.94 -5.86 6.23
C LEU A 24 18.16 -6.08 7.12
N ASP A 25 18.78 -7.27 7.05
CA ASP A 25 20.08 -7.53 7.65
C ASP A 25 21.17 -7.41 6.57
N ARG A 26 21.99 -6.37 6.69
CA ARG A 26 23.08 -6.10 5.73
C ARG A 26 24.30 -7.01 5.91
N LYS A 27 24.41 -7.74 7.02
CA LYS A 27 25.54 -8.65 7.26
C LYS A 27 25.30 -10.00 6.61
N THR A 28 24.09 -10.53 6.76
CA THR A 28 23.68 -11.80 6.15
C THR A 28 23.07 -11.62 4.78
N LEU A 29 22.75 -10.38 4.38
CA LEU A 29 22.05 -10.05 3.13
C LEU A 29 20.71 -10.79 3.04
N THR A 30 19.94 -10.76 4.13
CA THR A 30 18.63 -11.41 4.23
C THR A 30 17.58 -10.41 4.67
N ALA A 31 16.32 -10.60 4.25
CA ALA A 31 15.19 -9.80 4.72
C ALA A 31 14.26 -10.66 5.57
N ASP A 32 13.87 -10.16 6.74
CA ASP A 32 12.84 -10.79 7.55
C ASP A 32 11.50 -10.06 7.37
N ALA A 33 10.43 -10.83 7.18
CA ALA A 33 9.07 -10.34 7.22
C ALA A 33 8.66 -10.02 8.66
N MET A 34 8.23 -8.79 8.90
CA MET A 34 7.82 -8.30 10.22
C MET A 34 6.36 -7.83 10.20
N ASP A 35 5.65 -8.03 11.31
CA ASP A 35 4.31 -7.49 11.55
C ASP A 35 4.18 -6.94 12.97
N ASN A 36 4.02 -5.61 13.07
CA ASN A 36 3.90 -4.92 14.35
C ASN A 36 2.65 -5.33 15.15
N ASN A 37 1.63 -5.89 14.50
CA ASN A 37 0.42 -6.34 15.20
C ASN A 37 0.63 -7.66 15.97
N LEU A 38 1.73 -8.37 15.73
CA LEU A 38 2.07 -9.63 16.39
C LEU A 38 3.04 -9.46 17.58
N VAL A 39 3.56 -8.25 17.78
CA VAL A 39 4.52 -7.95 18.85
C VAL A 39 3.87 -8.17 20.21
N SER A 40 4.48 -9.04 21.02
CA SER A 40 4.01 -9.40 22.37
C SER A 40 5.19 -9.84 23.25
N MET A 41 4.94 -10.15 24.53
CA MET A 41 6.02 -10.63 25.41
C MET A 41 6.60 -11.94 24.86
N GLY A 42 7.85 -11.88 24.39
CA GLY A 42 8.57 -13.03 23.81
C GLY A 42 8.43 -13.18 22.29
N ASN A 43 7.70 -12.29 21.59
CA ASN A 43 7.61 -12.27 20.13
C ASN A 43 7.95 -10.86 19.62
N ASP A 44 9.02 -10.74 18.83
CA ASP A 44 9.49 -9.47 18.26
C ASP A 44 8.71 -9.04 17.00
N GLY A 45 7.67 -9.79 16.62
CA GLY A 45 6.86 -9.54 15.44
C GLY A 45 7.42 -10.16 14.16
N THR A 46 8.45 -11.02 14.25
CA THR A 46 8.95 -11.78 13.09
C THR A 46 7.87 -12.76 12.61
N VAL A 47 7.44 -12.60 11.36
CA VAL A 47 6.50 -13.50 10.67
C VAL A 47 7.27 -14.65 10.02
N GLU A 48 8.31 -14.30 9.27
CA GLU A 48 9.12 -15.23 8.49
C GLU A 48 10.50 -14.63 8.29
N LYS A 49 11.53 -15.48 8.25
CA LYS A 49 12.91 -15.07 8.05
C LYS A 49 13.35 -15.36 6.63
N ASP A 50 14.26 -14.54 6.14
CA ASP A 50 14.89 -14.71 4.82
C ASP A 50 13.86 -14.85 3.67
N VAL A 51 13.01 -13.83 3.54
CA VAL A 51 11.97 -13.73 2.51
C VAL A 51 12.40 -12.83 1.36
N GLU A 52 11.93 -13.14 0.17
CA GLU A 52 12.09 -12.27 -1.01
C GLU A 52 11.11 -11.09 -1.00
N TYR A 53 9.92 -11.26 -0.41
CA TYR A 53 8.92 -10.19 -0.37
C TYR A 53 7.90 -10.39 0.75
N ILE A 54 7.16 -9.31 1.05
CA ILE A 54 5.97 -9.34 1.90
C ILE A 54 4.81 -8.59 1.27
N GLU A 55 3.61 -9.15 1.38
CA GLU A 55 2.38 -8.48 0.91
C GLU A 55 1.87 -7.45 1.89
N LYS A 56 1.62 -6.24 1.39
CA LYS A 56 1.13 -5.08 2.12
C LYS A 56 -0.22 -4.59 1.61
N THR A 57 -1.05 -4.16 2.56
CA THR A 57 -2.32 -3.46 2.31
C THR A 57 -2.18 -2.00 2.71
N TYR A 58 -2.25 -1.09 1.73
CA TYR A 58 -2.07 0.35 1.93
C TYR A 58 -3.37 1.10 2.15
N PHE A 59 -4.47 0.58 1.60
CA PHE A 59 -5.80 1.17 1.74
C PHE A 59 -6.82 0.09 2.08
N LYS A 60 -7.76 0.44 2.96
CA LYS A 60 -8.90 -0.40 3.29
C LYS A 60 -10.17 0.28 2.80
N HIS A 61 -11.05 -0.51 2.21
CA HIS A 61 -12.39 -0.07 1.82
C HIS A 61 -13.26 0.13 3.06
N VAL A 62 -14.08 1.18 3.04
CA VAL A 62 -15.00 1.55 4.11
C VAL A 62 -16.36 1.80 3.48
N ASP A 63 -17.34 0.97 3.85
CA ASP A 63 -18.75 1.18 3.50
C ASP A 63 -19.32 2.33 4.32
N LYS A 64 -19.65 3.42 3.63
CA LYS A 64 -20.28 4.59 4.25
C LYS A 64 -20.93 5.45 3.17
N ASN A 65 -22.21 5.75 3.38
CA ASN A 65 -22.92 6.68 2.53
C ASN A 65 -22.49 8.13 2.82
N PHE A 66 -22.16 8.89 1.77
CA PHE A 66 -21.89 10.32 1.88
C PHE A 66 -22.13 11.05 0.55
N ILE A 67 -22.14 12.38 0.62
CA ILE A 67 -22.24 13.26 -0.55
C ILE A 67 -20.97 14.09 -0.62
N GLY A 68 -20.47 14.32 -1.83
CA GLY A 68 -19.33 15.19 -2.04
C GLY A 68 -19.23 15.66 -3.49
N VAL A 69 -18.13 16.31 -3.81
CA VAL A 69 -17.85 16.85 -5.15
C VAL A 69 -16.57 16.22 -5.70
N ILE A 70 -16.64 15.74 -6.94
CA ILE A 70 -15.48 15.17 -7.63
C ILE A 70 -14.49 16.31 -7.95
N VAL A 71 -13.22 16.14 -7.60
CA VAL A 71 -12.17 17.13 -7.91
C VAL A 71 -10.99 16.56 -8.69
N GLY A 72 -11.01 15.25 -8.97
CA GLY A 72 -9.95 14.60 -9.73
C GLY A 72 -10.13 13.08 -9.78
N TYR A 73 -9.24 12.43 -10.51
CA TYR A 73 -9.13 10.98 -10.57
C TYR A 73 -7.70 10.56 -10.31
N ARG A 74 -7.53 9.42 -9.64
CA ARG A 74 -6.21 8.87 -9.33
C ARG A 74 -6.29 7.36 -9.20
N ASP A 75 -5.27 6.68 -9.71
CA ASP A 75 -5.05 5.27 -9.45
C ASP A 75 -4.44 5.07 -8.06
N VAL A 76 -5.14 4.31 -7.22
CA VAL A 76 -4.76 4.03 -5.83
C VAL A 76 -4.29 2.60 -5.71
N ILE A 77 -3.04 2.40 -5.31
CA ILE A 77 -2.50 1.08 -5.01
C ILE A 77 -3.07 0.62 -3.67
N VAL A 78 -4.04 -0.29 -3.70
CA VAL A 78 -4.72 -0.84 -2.52
C VAL A 78 -3.83 -1.88 -1.84
N LYS A 79 -3.26 -2.79 -2.64
CA LYS A 79 -2.28 -3.79 -2.19
C LYS A 79 -1.04 -3.78 -3.07
N GLY A 80 0.09 -4.12 -2.46
CA GLY A 80 1.35 -4.27 -3.19
C GLY A 80 2.33 -5.12 -2.40
N CYS A 81 3.40 -5.53 -3.06
CA CYS A 81 4.51 -6.22 -2.42
C CYS A 81 5.57 -5.18 -2.02
N LEU A 82 6.20 -5.41 -0.88
CA LEU A 82 7.54 -4.89 -0.63
C LEU A 82 8.49 -6.03 -0.98
N ASP A 83 9.29 -5.82 -2.01
CA ASP A 83 10.25 -6.81 -2.49
C ASP A 83 11.65 -6.44 -1.95
N ALA A 84 12.42 -7.45 -1.57
CA ALA A 84 13.81 -7.32 -1.16
C ALA A 84 14.68 -7.49 -2.42
N GLU A 85 15.23 -6.39 -2.93
CA GLU A 85 16.02 -6.37 -4.15
C GLU A 85 17.52 -6.33 -3.84
N TYR A 86 18.24 -7.19 -4.54
CA TYR A 86 19.69 -7.29 -4.51
C TYR A 86 20.26 -6.56 -5.72
N GLN A 87 21.18 -5.63 -5.50
CA GLN A 87 21.90 -4.97 -6.57
C GLN A 87 22.99 -5.89 -7.12
N GLU A 88 23.36 -5.68 -8.39
CA GLU A 88 24.24 -6.54 -9.18
C GLU A 88 25.48 -7.04 -8.42
N GLU A 89 25.79 -8.26 -8.81
CA GLU A 89 26.79 -9.18 -8.36
C GLU A 89 28.22 -8.63 -8.53
N CYS A 90 28.93 -8.39 -7.43
CA CYS A 90 30.38 -8.17 -7.45
C CYS A 90 31.09 -9.53 -7.36
N ASP A 91 31.84 -9.90 -8.39
CA ASP A 91 32.76 -11.06 -8.34
C ASP A 91 33.97 -10.69 -7.48
N VAL A 92 34.06 -11.30 -6.29
CA VAL A 92 35.14 -11.07 -5.33
C VAL A 92 36.27 -12.10 -5.45
N GLY A 93 36.29 -12.93 -6.50
CA GLY A 93 37.32 -13.95 -6.74
C GLY A 93 37.18 -15.21 -5.85
N VAL A 94 36.19 -15.26 -4.96
CA VAL A 94 35.80 -16.44 -4.15
C VAL A 94 34.33 -16.83 -4.39
N GLY A 95 33.64 -16.07 -5.24
CA GLY A 95 32.22 -16.18 -5.49
C GLY A 95 31.61 -14.81 -5.75
N VAL A 96 30.31 -14.81 -5.92
CA VAL A 96 29.55 -13.64 -6.28
C VAL A 96 28.72 -13.17 -5.09
N ILE A 97 28.85 -11.90 -4.70
CA ILE A 97 28.17 -11.32 -3.54
C ILE A 97 27.45 -10.04 -3.96
N PRO A 98 26.17 -9.84 -3.61
CA PRO A 98 25.46 -8.61 -3.97
C PRO A 98 26.03 -7.39 -3.23
N GLU A 99 26.22 -6.29 -3.97
CA GLU A 99 26.85 -5.06 -3.45
C GLU A 99 25.89 -4.23 -2.57
N ALA A 100 24.59 -4.28 -2.85
CA ALA A 100 23.58 -3.56 -2.09
C ALA A 100 22.27 -4.34 -1.95
N PHE A 101 21.52 -4.01 -0.91
CA PHE A 101 20.28 -4.66 -0.52
C PHE A 101 19.26 -3.62 -0.08
N TYR A 102 18.14 -3.50 -0.80
CA TYR A 102 17.14 -2.47 -0.57
C TYR A 102 15.72 -2.99 -0.76
N VAL A 103 14.74 -2.22 -0.29
CA VAL A 103 13.31 -2.54 -0.44
C VAL A 103 12.75 -1.78 -1.62
N SER A 104 12.13 -2.48 -2.55
CA SER A 104 11.33 -1.90 -3.61
C SER A 104 9.84 -2.10 -3.34
N LYS A 105 9.00 -1.33 -4.04
CA LYS A 105 7.54 -1.45 -3.93
C LYS A 105 6.96 -1.77 -5.29
N ARG A 106 6.27 -2.91 -5.36
CA ARG A 106 5.55 -3.36 -6.56
C ARG A 106 4.04 -3.33 -6.32
N ALA A 107 3.30 -2.72 -7.24
CA ALA A 107 1.85 -2.68 -7.17
C ALA A 107 1.27 -4.06 -7.53
N LYS A 108 0.33 -4.56 -6.72
CA LYS A 108 -0.39 -5.82 -6.97
C LYS A 108 -1.84 -5.56 -7.33
N GLU A 109 -2.49 -4.68 -6.59
CA GLU A 109 -3.89 -4.30 -6.79
C GLU A 109 -4.00 -2.78 -6.84
N THR A 110 -4.44 -2.26 -7.98
CA THR A 110 -4.61 -0.83 -8.22
C THR A 110 -6.06 -0.57 -8.61
N VAL A 111 -6.69 0.40 -7.96
CA VAL A 111 -8.08 0.76 -8.18
C VAL A 111 -8.17 2.23 -8.61
N LYS A 112 -8.84 2.46 -9.74
CA LYS A 112 -9.11 3.82 -10.21
C LYS A 112 -10.17 4.46 -9.32
N CYS A 113 -9.77 5.54 -8.64
CA CYS A 113 -10.63 6.25 -7.71
C CYS A 113 -10.90 7.68 -8.19
N ALA A 114 -12.11 8.17 -7.94
CA ALA A 114 -12.39 9.60 -7.90
C ALA A 114 -11.88 10.17 -6.57
N VAL A 115 -11.32 11.38 -6.63
CA VAL A 115 -11.02 12.18 -5.44
C VAL A 115 -12.26 13.02 -5.17
N VAL A 116 -12.93 12.73 -4.05
CA VAL A 116 -14.20 13.39 -3.69
C VAL A 116 -14.00 14.20 -2.42
N TYR A 117 -14.21 15.51 -2.50
CA TYR A 117 -14.27 16.38 -1.31
C TYR A 117 -15.67 16.33 -0.71
N TYR A 118 -15.76 16.00 0.58
CA TYR A 118 -17.03 15.95 1.32
C TYR A 118 -17.15 17.06 2.37
N ALA A 119 -16.04 17.74 2.69
CA ALA A 119 -15.99 18.92 3.52
C ALA A 119 -14.72 19.72 3.23
N ASN A 120 -14.58 20.90 3.84
CA ASN A 120 -13.41 21.75 3.69
C ASN A 120 -12.11 20.98 3.99
N ASN A 121 -11.24 20.87 2.98
CA ASN A 121 -9.96 20.16 3.02
C ASN A 121 -10.04 18.65 3.33
N MET A 122 -11.23 18.04 3.35
CA MET A 122 -11.40 16.61 3.62
C MET A 122 -11.85 15.85 2.37
N LYS A 123 -11.01 14.90 1.93
CA LYS A 123 -11.25 14.04 0.76
C LYS A 123 -11.33 12.56 1.09
N HIS A 124 -12.06 11.86 0.23
CA HIS A 124 -12.05 10.42 0.12
C HIS A 124 -11.60 9.98 -1.28
N TYR A 125 -10.99 8.80 -1.35
CA TYR A 125 -10.69 8.12 -2.62
C TYR A 125 -11.82 7.13 -2.86
N VAL A 126 -12.73 7.47 -3.77
CA VAL A 126 -13.95 6.70 -4.02
C VAL A 126 -13.73 5.84 -5.27
N PRO A 127 -13.78 4.51 -5.19
CA PRO A 127 -13.73 3.68 -6.39
C PRO A 127 -14.94 4.01 -7.28
N LEU A 128 -14.76 3.95 -8.59
CA LEU A 128 -15.81 4.42 -9.52
C LEU A 128 -17.14 3.66 -9.36
N GLU A 129 -17.08 2.39 -8.95
CA GLU A 129 -18.23 1.51 -8.68
C GLU A 129 -19.03 1.91 -7.43
N ASP A 130 -18.45 2.75 -6.56
CA ASP A 130 -19.08 3.23 -5.34
C ASP A 130 -19.77 4.59 -5.51
N ILE A 131 -19.69 5.19 -6.69
CA ILE A 131 -20.44 6.40 -7.01
C ILE A 131 -21.81 5.95 -7.51
N LEU A 132 -22.85 6.25 -6.73
CA LEU A 132 -24.21 5.79 -7.00
C LEU A 132 -24.89 6.65 -8.06
N GLU A 133 -24.82 7.97 -7.90
CA GLU A 133 -25.51 8.93 -8.75
C GLU A 133 -24.84 10.30 -8.71
N VAL A 134 -25.00 11.04 -9.80
CA VAL A 134 -24.67 12.46 -9.91
C VAL A 134 -25.90 13.27 -9.49
N ILE A 135 -25.73 14.17 -8.54
CA ILE A 135 -26.77 15.07 -8.04
C ILE A 135 -26.65 16.37 -8.85
N LEU A 136 -27.70 16.71 -9.58
CA LEU A 136 -27.84 17.97 -10.32
C LEU A 136 -28.04 19.17 -9.37
#